data_AF-A0A5A8CXP7-F1
#
_entry.id   AF-A0A5A8CXP7-F1
#
_cell.length_a   1.000
_cell.length_b   1.000
_cell.length_c   1.000
_cell.angle_alpha   90.00
_cell.angle_beta   90.00
_cell.angle_gamma   90.00
#
_symmetry.space_group_name_H-M   'P 1'
#
loop_
_entity.id
_entity.type
_entity.pdbx_description
1 polymer ?
#
loop_
_entity_poly.entity_id
_entity_poly.type
_entity_poly.pdbx_seq_one_letter_code
_entity_poly.pdbx_strand_id
1 'polypeptide(L)'
;MSILAAFVWVVAITIAGVVWVAIPPLQEATALHLPVAVLFQEAARWCLGRIHVSAETYVVQLMPAADSMAWNDLSVALAAGSGFGIVHAVTMHGGAIVASAGPSSGGPPACSVPLGLQSGAQAFMVAVAHLALMVVAFDIARSVSGRTVGAMADRPGRPATASAVGVEVDVPRSAVLSAAARWAGVVVLHLLWALPSLAAASSAFGCEGALIGQALATMLAVVWAWRVAADPFYEPRQRAARADAIAEAERARRLREAEAAAAADREAAASAAGARRRGGAGQPEEEEAAAGAPGAAA
;
A
#
# COMPACT_ATOMS: atom_id res chain seq x y z
N MET A 1 1.05 11.70 -0.56
CA MET A 1 0.47 10.67 0.34
C MET A 1 -0.64 11.23 1.21
N SER A 2 -0.49 12.37 1.87
CA SER A 2 -1.54 12.94 2.75
C SER A 2 -2.90 13.13 2.07
N ILE A 3 -2.95 13.72 0.88
CA ILE A 3 -4.21 13.95 0.14
C ILE A 3 -4.91 12.63 -0.21
N LEU A 4 -4.14 11.65 -0.72
CA LEU A 4 -4.68 10.32 -1.03
C LEU A 4 -5.22 9.64 0.23
N ALA A 5 -4.50 9.71 1.34
CA ALA A 5 -4.91 9.12 2.60
C ALA A 5 -6.20 9.78 3.14
N ALA A 6 -6.28 11.11 3.11
CA ALA A 6 -7.49 11.87 3.41
C ALA A 6 -8.69 11.40 2.56
N PHE A 7 -8.51 11.29 1.25
CA PHE A 7 -9.55 10.80 0.34
C PHE A 7 -10.00 9.38 0.68
N VAL A 8 -9.05 8.47 0.90
CA VAL A 8 -9.34 7.08 1.28
C VAL A 8 -10.09 6.98 2.61
N TRP A 9 -9.76 7.84 3.59
CA TRP A 9 -10.52 7.92 4.84
C TRP A 9 -11.96 8.37 4.61
N VAL A 10 -12.19 9.40 3.77
CA VAL A 10 -13.55 9.87 3.43
C VAL A 10 -14.36 8.77 2.75
N VAL A 11 -13.75 8.02 1.82
CA VAL A 11 -14.41 6.87 1.18
C VAL A 11 -14.77 5.82 2.23
N ALA A 12 -13.87 5.50 3.16
CA ALA A 12 -14.11 4.53 4.21
C ALA A 12 -15.30 4.90 5.11
N ILE A 13 -15.34 6.16 5.58
CA ILE A 13 -16.45 6.62 6.44
C ILE A 13 -17.77 6.76 5.66
N THR A 14 -17.70 7.10 4.37
CA THR A 14 -18.88 7.15 3.48
C THR A 14 -19.49 5.76 3.32
N ILE A 15 -18.67 4.74 3.05
CA ILE A 15 -19.14 3.35 2.97
C ILE A 15 -19.72 2.90 4.32
N ALA A 16 -19.06 3.22 5.43
CA ALA A 16 -19.60 2.92 6.76
C ALA A 16 -20.96 3.60 7.02
N GLY A 17 -21.14 4.84 6.54
CA GLY A 17 -22.41 5.56 6.58
C GLY A 17 -23.50 4.89 5.73
N VAL A 18 -23.18 4.45 4.52
CA VAL A 18 -24.11 3.69 3.65
C VAL A 18 -24.54 2.39 4.34
N VAL A 19 -23.60 1.66 4.95
CA VAL A 19 -23.90 0.43 5.70
C VAL A 19 -24.83 0.71 6.88
N TRP A 20 -24.63 1.81 7.59
CA TRP A 20 -25.50 2.23 8.69
C TRP A 20 -26.92 2.55 8.23
N VAL A 21 -27.08 3.26 7.11
CA VAL A 21 -28.41 3.56 6.53
C VAL A 21 -29.08 2.29 6.00
N ALA A 22 -28.33 1.38 5.39
CA ALA A 22 -28.86 0.18 4.75
C ALA A 22 -29.31 -0.92 5.74
N ILE A 23 -28.83 -0.90 6.98
CA ILE A 23 -29.11 -1.94 7.99
C ILE A 23 -29.89 -1.31 9.15
N PRO A 24 -31.24 -1.36 9.15
CA PRO A 24 -32.08 -0.80 10.20
C PRO A 24 -31.70 -1.17 11.65
N PRO A 25 -31.38 -2.44 12.00
CA PRO A 25 -31.00 -2.76 13.38
C PRO A 25 -29.71 -2.07 13.85
N LEU A 26 -28.86 -1.61 12.92
CA LEU A 26 -27.66 -0.82 13.24
C LEU A 26 -27.99 0.62 13.64
N GLN A 27 -29.18 1.11 13.28
CA GLN A 27 -29.67 2.45 13.64
C GLN A 27 -30.20 2.47 15.08
N GLU A 28 -30.81 1.38 15.53
CA GLU A 28 -31.33 1.22 16.90
C GLU A 28 -30.21 1.09 17.94
N ALA A 29 -29.04 0.58 17.52
CA ALA A 29 -27.89 0.37 18.39
C ALA A 29 -26.71 1.26 17.96
N THR A 30 -26.71 2.53 18.35
CA THR A 30 -25.62 3.49 18.05
C THR A 30 -24.24 2.95 18.46
N ALA A 31 -24.16 2.15 19.52
CA ALA A 31 -22.93 1.51 19.95
C ALA A 31 -22.35 0.52 18.92
N LEU A 32 -23.16 -0.09 18.06
CA LEU A 32 -22.72 -1.01 17.00
C LEU A 32 -22.21 -0.27 15.75
N HIS A 33 -22.63 0.97 15.52
CA HIS A 33 -22.13 1.75 14.39
C HIS A 33 -20.62 2.03 14.51
N LEU A 34 -20.16 2.33 15.73
CA LEU A 34 -18.76 2.68 15.99
C LEU A 34 -17.76 1.58 15.57
N PRO A 35 -17.89 0.31 16.00
CA PRO A 35 -16.96 -0.74 15.57
C PRO A 35 -17.02 -0.98 14.06
N VAL A 36 -18.19 -0.86 13.43
CA VAL A 36 -18.31 -0.98 11.97
C VAL A 36 -17.52 0.12 11.26
N ALA A 37 -17.66 1.37 11.70
CA ALA A 37 -16.89 2.49 11.15
C ALA A 37 -15.38 2.32 11.37
N VAL A 38 -14.96 1.85 12.54
CA VAL A 38 -13.55 1.56 12.83
C VAL A 38 -13.01 0.47 11.90
N LEU A 39 -13.76 -0.61 11.67
CA LEU A 39 -13.34 -1.70 10.77
C LEU A 39 -13.12 -1.21 9.33
N PHE A 40 -14.01 -0.37 8.81
CA PHE A 40 -13.82 0.22 7.48
C PHE A 40 -12.60 1.16 7.43
N GLN A 41 -12.40 1.98 8.46
CA GLN A 41 -11.22 2.85 8.55
C GLN A 41 -9.91 2.04 8.63
N GLU A 42 -9.89 0.94 9.39
CA GLU A 42 -8.74 0.04 9.45
C GLU A 42 -8.51 -0.66 8.11
N ALA A 43 -9.55 -1.22 7.48
CA ALA A 43 -9.42 -1.84 6.16
C ALA A 43 -8.86 -0.87 5.11
N ALA A 44 -9.29 0.39 5.15
CA ALA A 44 -8.78 1.44 4.28
C ALA A 44 -7.30 1.76 4.56
N ARG A 45 -6.88 1.80 5.84
CA ARG A 45 -5.48 1.93 6.26
C ARG A 45 -4.62 0.77 5.76
N TRP A 46 -5.11 -0.47 5.86
CA TRP A 46 -4.43 -1.65 5.34
C TRP A 46 -4.23 -1.56 3.82
N CYS A 47 -5.31 -1.23 3.09
CA CYS A 47 -5.30 -1.07 1.65
C CYS A 47 -4.27 -0.02 1.20
N LEU A 48 -4.23 1.13 1.88
CA LEU A 48 -3.28 2.20 1.58
C LEU A 48 -1.82 1.74 1.76
N GLY A 49 -1.51 1.01 2.84
CA GLY A 49 -0.18 0.44 3.06
C GLY A 49 0.21 -0.56 1.97
N ARG A 50 -0.71 -1.42 1.56
CA ARG A 50 -0.50 -2.41 0.47
C ARG A 50 -0.27 -1.74 -0.88
N ILE A 51 -1.07 -0.74 -1.22
CA ILE A 51 -0.92 0.05 -2.45
C ILE A 51 0.44 0.73 -2.45
N HIS A 52 0.86 1.33 -1.33
CA HIS A 52 2.16 2.00 -1.24
C HIS A 52 3.33 1.05 -1.50
N VAL A 53 3.38 -0.10 -0.81
CA VAL A 53 4.47 -1.08 -0.99
C VAL A 53 4.48 -1.64 -2.42
N SER A 54 3.30 -1.80 -3.03
CA SER A 54 3.21 -2.22 -4.43
C SER A 54 3.74 -1.14 -5.36
N ALA A 55 3.32 0.12 -5.17
CA ALA A 55 3.75 1.26 -5.98
C ALA A 55 5.26 1.49 -5.90
N GLU A 56 5.86 1.37 -4.71
CA GLU A 56 7.31 1.45 -4.53
C GLU A 56 8.05 0.42 -5.38
N THR A 57 7.57 -0.82 -5.40
CA THR A 57 8.15 -1.90 -6.22
C THR A 57 8.16 -1.53 -7.70
N TYR A 58 7.06 -0.97 -8.21
CA TYR A 58 6.98 -0.51 -9.60
C TYR A 58 7.86 0.71 -9.88
N VAL A 59 7.94 1.66 -8.95
CA VAL A 59 8.79 2.85 -9.10
C VAL A 59 10.27 2.45 -9.15
N VAL A 60 10.71 1.53 -8.29
CA VAL A 60 12.08 1.02 -8.29
C VAL A 60 12.43 0.29 -9.60
N GLN A 61 11.47 -0.37 -10.24
CA GLN A 61 11.68 -1.04 -11.52
C GLN A 61 11.79 -0.07 -12.71
N LEU A 62 11.14 1.09 -12.63
CA LEU A 62 11.06 2.04 -13.74
C LEU A 62 12.09 3.17 -13.66
N MET A 63 12.59 3.50 -12.47
CA MET A 63 13.53 4.61 -12.28
C MET A 63 14.98 4.12 -12.18
N PRO A 64 15.94 4.81 -12.82
CA PRO A 64 17.36 4.55 -12.62
C PRO A 64 17.73 4.64 -11.12
N ALA A 65 18.62 3.75 -10.65
CA ALA A 65 19.02 3.70 -9.25
C ALA A 65 19.53 5.06 -8.72
N ALA A 66 20.22 5.84 -9.57
CA ALA A 66 20.75 7.16 -9.25
C ALA A 66 19.67 8.23 -8.95
N ASP A 67 18.47 8.09 -9.53
CA ASP A 67 17.37 9.06 -9.38
C ASP A 67 16.27 8.56 -8.44
N SER A 68 16.42 7.35 -7.90
CA SER A 68 15.49 6.78 -6.93
C SER A 68 15.65 7.45 -5.56
N MET A 69 15.10 8.66 -5.44
CA MET A 69 15.00 9.37 -4.17
C MET A 69 14.38 8.43 -3.14
N ALA A 70 15.14 8.14 -2.08
CA ALA A 70 14.72 7.20 -1.06
C ALA A 70 13.53 7.77 -0.29
N TRP A 71 12.31 7.35 -0.64
CA TRP A 71 11.15 7.59 0.20
C TRP A 71 11.33 6.78 1.48
N ASN A 72 11.52 7.48 2.59
CA ASN A 72 11.50 6.88 3.92
C ASN A 72 10.06 6.48 4.25
N ASP A 73 9.82 5.23 4.59
CA ASP A 73 8.50 4.76 5.04
C ASP A 73 7.94 5.58 6.18
N LEU A 74 8.81 5.98 7.11
CA LEU A 74 8.36 6.76 8.25
C LEU A 74 7.77 8.09 7.77
N SER A 75 8.42 8.77 6.82
CA SER A 75 7.88 10.02 6.27
C SER A 75 6.60 9.80 5.47
N VAL A 76 6.52 8.69 4.72
CA VAL A 76 5.30 8.31 4.00
C VAL A 76 4.15 7.97 4.95
N ALA A 77 4.41 7.18 6.00
CA ALA A 77 3.42 6.77 6.99
C ALA A 77 2.95 7.97 7.82
N LEU A 78 3.85 8.88 8.20
CA LEU A 78 3.51 10.14 8.85
C LEU A 78 2.67 11.03 7.93
N ALA A 79 3.01 11.12 6.64
CA ALA A 79 2.21 11.85 5.66
C ALA A 79 0.82 11.22 5.47
N ALA A 80 0.71 9.89 5.41
CA ALA A 80 -0.57 9.20 5.33
C ALA A 80 -1.40 9.40 6.61
N GLY A 81 -0.76 9.32 7.77
CA GLY A 81 -1.36 9.55 9.09
C GLY A 81 -1.87 10.97 9.27
N SER A 82 -1.15 11.97 8.78
CA SER A 82 -1.62 13.36 8.82
C SER A 82 -2.88 13.54 7.97
N GLY A 83 -2.95 12.90 6.79
CA GLY A 83 -4.14 12.91 5.95
C GLY A 83 -5.38 12.31 6.63
N PHE A 84 -5.25 11.09 7.17
CA PHE A 84 -6.33 10.44 7.95
C PHE A 84 -6.72 11.26 9.17
N GLY A 85 -5.73 11.67 9.96
CA GLY A 85 -5.94 12.35 11.24
C GLY A 85 -6.58 13.72 11.12
N ILE A 86 -6.09 14.56 10.19
CA ILE A 86 -6.62 15.90 9.98
C ILE A 86 -8.06 15.85 9.48
N VAL A 87 -8.35 15.01 8.47
CA VAL A 87 -9.72 14.91 7.96
C VAL A 87 -10.66 14.35 9.02
N HIS A 88 -10.26 13.32 9.78
CA HIS A 88 -11.07 12.83 10.90
C HIS A 88 -11.34 13.93 11.92
N ALA A 89 -10.31 14.65 12.35
CA ALA A 89 -10.43 15.76 13.29
C ALA A 89 -11.40 16.84 12.80
N VAL A 90 -11.27 17.27 11.55
CA VAL A 90 -12.14 18.30 10.96
C VAL A 90 -13.58 17.81 10.83
N THR A 91 -13.79 16.59 10.31
CA THR A 91 -15.13 16.04 10.10
C THR A 91 -15.88 15.82 11.40
N MET A 92 -15.22 15.34 12.46
CA MET A 92 -15.90 15.02 13.72
C MET A 92 -15.97 16.20 14.70
N HIS A 93 -14.96 17.07 14.72
CA HIS A 93 -14.86 18.13 15.74
C HIS A 93 -14.94 19.55 15.16
N GLY A 94 -14.83 19.74 13.85
CA GLY A 94 -14.82 21.06 13.23
C GLY A 94 -16.08 21.87 13.53
N GLY A 95 -17.25 21.25 13.47
CA GLY A 95 -18.53 21.91 13.80
C GLY A 95 -18.60 22.38 15.25
N ALA A 96 -18.16 21.54 16.20
CA ALA A 96 -18.17 21.88 17.63
C ALA A 96 -17.16 22.99 17.97
N ILE A 97 -15.99 22.99 17.31
CA ILE A 97 -15.00 24.07 17.44
C ILE A 97 -15.59 25.39 16.93
N VAL A 98 -16.23 25.39 15.75
CA VAL A 98 -16.88 26.60 15.21
C VAL A 98 -18.02 27.08 16.11
N ALA A 99 -18.87 26.17 16.59
CA ALA A 99 -19.97 26.49 17.49
C ALA A 99 -19.49 27.12 18.82
N SER A 100 -18.31 26.74 19.30
CA SER A 100 -17.73 27.31 20.52
C SER A 100 -17.29 28.77 20.40
N ALA A 101 -17.17 29.30 19.18
CA ALA A 101 -16.86 30.71 18.95
C ALA A 101 -18.08 31.63 19.09
N GLY A 102 -19.30 31.07 19.19
CA GLY A 102 -20.53 31.84 19.36
C GLY A 102 -20.71 32.40 20.77
N PRO A 103 -21.54 33.45 20.94
CA PRO A 103 -21.83 34.06 22.24
C PRO A 103 -22.57 33.12 23.21
N SER A 104 -23.13 32.01 22.71
CA SER A 104 -23.82 30.97 23.48
C SER A 104 -22.97 29.72 23.71
N SER A 105 -21.64 29.84 23.80
CA SER A 105 -20.70 28.71 23.93
C SER A 105 -20.75 27.96 25.28
N GLY A 106 -21.86 28.10 26.02
CA GLY A 106 -22.13 27.32 27.22
C GLY A 106 -22.03 25.84 26.89
N GLY A 107 -21.06 25.16 27.49
CA GLY A 107 -20.92 23.72 27.37
C GLY A 107 -22.16 23.01 27.92
N PRO A 108 -22.35 21.72 27.61
CA PRO A 108 -23.37 20.94 28.27
C PRO A 108 -23.17 21.02 29.79
N PRO A 109 -24.24 21.10 30.60
CA PRO A 109 -24.14 21.28 32.05
C PRO A 109 -23.42 20.12 32.75
N ALA A 110 -23.22 19.00 32.04
CA ALA A 110 -22.52 17.82 32.52
C ALA A 110 -20.98 17.96 32.53
N CYS A 111 -20.41 19.01 31.91
CA CYS A 111 -18.96 19.09 31.69
C CYS A 111 -18.39 20.44 32.16
N SER A 112 -17.38 20.35 33.03
CA SER A 112 -16.63 21.49 33.59
C SER A 112 -15.77 22.20 32.52
N VAL A 113 -15.44 21.49 31.44
CA VAL A 113 -14.56 21.93 30.36
C VAL A 113 -15.37 22.62 29.25
N PRO A 114 -14.97 23.81 28.77
CA PRO A 114 -15.61 24.46 27.64
C PRO A 114 -15.62 23.57 26.38
N LEU A 115 -16.75 23.58 25.64
CA LEU A 115 -16.97 22.74 24.46
C LEU A 115 -15.84 22.85 23.42
N GLY A 116 -15.35 24.06 23.18
CA GLY A 116 -14.26 24.32 22.23
C GLY A 116 -12.95 23.67 22.64
N LEU A 117 -12.58 23.77 23.92
CA LEU A 117 -11.37 23.16 24.45
C LEU A 117 -11.45 21.64 24.42
N GLN A 118 -12.60 21.07 24.81
CA GLN A 118 -12.84 19.63 24.73
C GLN A 118 -12.73 19.13 23.28
N SER A 119 -13.43 19.77 22.34
CA SER A 119 -13.43 19.36 20.93
C SER A 119 -12.05 19.52 20.29
N GLY A 120 -11.32 20.60 20.62
CA GLY A 120 -9.94 20.82 20.18
C GLY A 120 -8.98 19.77 20.71
N ALA A 121 -9.11 19.38 21.98
CA ALA A 121 -8.30 18.31 22.57
C ALA A 121 -8.57 16.96 21.89
N GLN A 122 -9.84 16.62 21.65
CA GLN A 122 -10.22 15.39 20.94
C GLN A 122 -9.71 15.37 19.49
N ALA A 123 -9.82 16.50 18.78
CA ALA A 123 -9.28 16.70 17.44
C ALA A 123 -7.76 16.50 17.39
N PHE A 124 -7.03 17.03 18.36
CA PHE A 124 -5.58 16.83 18.45
C PHE A 124 -5.24 15.36 18.74
N MET A 125 -5.89 14.74 19.72
CA MET A 125 -5.66 13.35 20.10
C MET A 125 -5.95 12.38 18.95
N VAL A 126 -7.06 12.56 18.22
CA VAL A 126 -7.38 11.71 17.07
C VAL A 126 -6.33 11.86 15.98
N ALA A 127 -5.88 13.09 15.70
CA ALA A 127 -4.84 13.32 14.69
C ALA A 127 -3.52 12.61 15.05
N VAL A 128 -3.09 12.72 16.31
CA VAL A 128 -1.88 12.03 16.82
C VAL A 128 -2.06 10.51 16.81
N ALA A 129 -3.23 9.99 17.20
CA ALA A 129 -3.52 8.56 17.15
C ALA A 129 -3.44 8.04 15.71
N HIS A 130 -3.98 8.75 14.72
CA HIS A 130 -3.88 8.34 13.32
C HIS A 130 -2.44 8.36 12.78
N LEU A 131 -1.62 9.32 13.19
CA LEU A 131 -0.17 9.33 12.88
C LEU A 131 0.49 8.05 13.40
N ALA A 132 0.27 7.74 14.68
CA ALA A 132 0.87 6.58 15.33
C ALA A 132 0.39 5.25 14.71
N LEU A 133 -0.93 5.09 14.53
CA LEU A 133 -1.50 3.88 13.93
C LEU A 133 -1.06 3.68 12.48
N MET A 134 -0.80 4.76 11.72
CA MET A 134 -0.27 4.63 10.35
C MET A 134 1.17 4.12 10.33
N VAL A 135 2.04 4.58 11.25
CA VAL A 135 3.40 4.05 11.37
C VAL A 135 3.38 2.55 11.62
N VAL A 136 2.55 2.09 12.57
CA VAL A 136 2.40 0.66 12.88
C VAL A 136 1.83 -0.11 11.68
N ALA A 137 0.81 0.42 11.01
CA ALA A 137 0.16 -0.23 9.88
C ALA A 137 1.09 -0.41 8.67
N PHE A 138 1.92 0.59 8.36
CA PHE A 138 2.86 0.51 7.25
C PHE A 138 3.95 -0.54 7.52
N ASP A 139 4.44 -0.62 8.76
CA ASP A 139 5.38 -1.69 9.15
C ASP A 139 4.74 -3.08 9.00
N ILE A 140 3.48 -3.26 9.44
CA ILE A 140 2.77 -4.54 9.26
C ILE A 140 2.62 -4.86 7.77
N ALA A 141 2.18 -3.89 6.94
CA ALA A 141 2.01 -4.07 5.51
C ALA A 141 3.32 -4.50 4.82
N ARG A 142 4.43 -3.86 5.18
CA ARG A 142 5.76 -4.22 4.67
C ARG A 142 6.22 -5.59 5.15
N SER A 143 5.99 -5.93 6.42
CA SER A 143 6.33 -7.26 6.95
C SER A 143 5.65 -8.38 6.16
N VAL A 144 4.42 -8.16 5.67
CA VAL A 144 3.71 -9.12 4.83
C VAL A 144 4.29 -9.16 3.42
N SER A 145 4.57 -8.01 2.80
CA SER A 145 5.07 -7.94 1.42
C SER A 145 6.54 -8.38 1.24
N GLY A 146 7.44 -8.01 2.15
CA GLY A 146 8.87 -8.35 2.05
C GLY A 146 9.13 -9.86 2.10
N ARG A 147 8.25 -10.61 2.77
CA ARG A 147 8.32 -12.08 2.80
C ARG A 147 7.88 -12.72 1.48
N THR A 148 7.01 -12.07 0.71
CA THR A 148 6.63 -12.54 -0.63
C THR A 148 7.79 -12.44 -1.61
N VAL A 149 8.60 -11.38 -1.52
CA VAL A 149 9.73 -11.15 -2.42
C VAL A 149 10.91 -12.09 -2.08
N GLY A 150 11.31 -12.19 -0.81
CA GLY A 150 12.44 -13.04 -0.41
C GLY A 150 12.27 -14.53 -0.72
N ALA A 151 11.05 -15.06 -0.60
CA ALA A 151 10.77 -16.47 -0.88
C ALA A 151 10.69 -16.80 -2.38
N MET A 152 10.55 -15.80 -3.27
CA MET A 152 10.69 -16.00 -4.72
C MET A 152 12.16 -16.11 -5.15
N ALA A 153 13.09 -15.44 -4.45
CA ALA A 153 14.49 -15.36 -4.84
C ALA A 153 15.31 -16.63 -4.55
N ASP A 154 14.91 -17.46 -3.58
CA ASP A 154 15.74 -18.55 -3.04
C ASP A 154 15.43 -19.95 -3.63
N ARG A 155 14.84 -20.02 -4.85
CA ARG A 155 14.66 -21.31 -5.55
C ARG A 155 15.77 -21.51 -6.61
N PRO A 156 16.88 -22.18 -6.28
CA PRO A 156 17.91 -22.50 -7.24
C PRO A 156 17.35 -23.44 -8.33
N GLY A 157 17.52 -23.04 -9.60
CA GLY A 157 17.25 -23.90 -10.76
C GLY A 157 15.90 -23.73 -11.46
N ARG A 158 15.09 -22.69 -11.14
CA ARG A 158 13.83 -22.47 -11.86
C ARG A 158 14.07 -21.59 -13.11
N PRO A 159 13.80 -22.10 -14.33
CA PRO A 159 14.02 -21.34 -15.56
C PRO A 159 13.10 -20.12 -15.63
N ALA A 160 13.65 -18.98 -16.09
CA ALA A 160 13.05 -17.66 -16.09
C ALA A 160 11.80 -17.48 -17.00
N THR A 161 11.35 -18.54 -17.67
CA THR A 161 10.28 -18.48 -18.68
C THR A 161 8.90 -18.88 -18.16
N ALA A 162 8.76 -19.24 -16.88
CA ALA A 162 7.45 -19.48 -16.30
C ALA A 162 6.75 -18.14 -16.00
N SER A 163 6.00 -17.66 -17.01
CA SER A 163 5.08 -16.54 -16.93
C SER A 163 4.37 -16.46 -15.58
N ALA A 164 4.46 -15.25 -15.02
CA ALA A 164 3.42 -14.56 -14.27
C ALA A 164 2.04 -15.25 -14.37
N VAL A 165 1.60 -15.83 -13.26
CA VAL A 165 0.20 -16.01 -12.78
C VAL A 165 0.26 -17.15 -11.77
N GLY A 166 0.22 -16.80 -10.48
CA GLY A 166 -0.17 -17.73 -9.42
C GLY A 166 0.91 -18.60 -8.76
N VAL A 167 2.17 -18.15 -8.65
CA VAL A 167 3.10 -18.84 -7.73
C VAL A 167 2.70 -18.50 -6.30
N GLU A 168 1.98 -19.43 -5.68
CA GLU A 168 1.65 -19.41 -4.25
C GLU A 168 2.97 -19.48 -3.47
N VAL A 169 3.37 -18.34 -2.91
CA VAL A 169 4.52 -18.27 -2.01
C VAL A 169 4.05 -18.76 -0.66
N ASP A 170 4.60 -19.88 -0.19
CA ASP A 170 4.37 -20.40 1.16
C ASP A 170 4.95 -19.40 2.18
N VAL A 171 4.14 -18.42 2.57
CA VAL A 171 4.47 -17.54 3.70
C VAL A 171 4.34 -18.38 4.98
N PRO A 172 5.39 -18.45 5.83
CA PRO A 172 5.31 -19.26 7.04
C PRO A 172 4.09 -18.85 7.87
N ARG A 173 3.29 -19.82 8.33
CA ARG A 173 2.05 -19.54 9.08
C ARG A 173 2.28 -18.66 10.31
N SER A 174 3.39 -18.84 11.02
CA SER A 174 3.80 -18.02 12.18
C SER A 174 3.97 -16.54 11.84
N ALA A 175 4.41 -16.27 10.62
CA ALA A 175 4.64 -14.94 10.08
C ALA A 175 3.33 -14.22 9.71
N VAL A 176 2.34 -14.95 9.19
CA VAL A 176 0.98 -14.44 8.95
C VAL A 176 0.27 -14.20 10.28
N LEU A 177 0.38 -15.15 11.22
CA LEU A 177 -0.23 -15.03 12.55
C LEU A 177 0.31 -13.83 13.31
N SER A 178 1.62 -13.53 13.21
CA SER A 178 2.19 -12.35 13.85
C SER A 178 1.71 -11.04 13.22
N ALA A 179 1.58 -10.98 11.89
CA ALA A 179 1.01 -9.81 11.22
C ALA A 179 -0.47 -9.59 11.56
N ALA A 180 -1.26 -10.68 11.59
CA ALA A 180 -2.67 -10.65 11.97
C ALA A 180 -2.86 -10.22 13.43
N ALA A 181 -2.04 -10.72 14.36
CA ALA A 181 -2.09 -10.33 15.77
C ALA A 181 -1.73 -8.84 15.96
N ARG A 182 -0.70 -8.35 15.25
CA ARG A 182 -0.36 -6.93 15.26
C ARG A 182 -1.47 -6.08 14.65
N TRP A 183 -2.10 -6.54 13.57
CA TRP A 183 -3.22 -5.83 12.95
C TRP A 183 -4.44 -5.78 13.88
N ALA A 184 -4.77 -6.88 14.53
CA ALA A 184 -5.81 -6.91 15.57
C ALA A 184 -5.51 -5.93 16.71
N GLY A 185 -4.24 -5.79 17.09
CA GLY A 185 -3.81 -4.76 18.05
C GLY A 185 -4.11 -3.34 17.59
N VAL A 186 -3.93 -3.02 16.30
CA VAL A 186 -4.28 -1.69 15.73
C VAL A 186 -5.80 -1.46 15.83
N VAL A 187 -6.60 -2.45 15.45
CA VAL A 187 -8.08 -2.39 15.55
C VAL A 187 -8.52 -2.19 16.99
N VAL A 188 -8.00 -2.98 17.93
CA VAL A 188 -8.32 -2.88 19.36
C VAL A 188 -7.95 -1.51 19.90
N LEU A 189 -6.78 -0.99 19.53
CA LEU A 189 -6.32 0.30 20.01
C LEU A 189 -7.17 1.45 19.46
N HIS A 190 -7.61 1.36 18.20
CA HIS A 190 -8.54 2.34 17.63
C HIS A 190 -9.92 2.26 18.29
N LEU A 191 -10.42 1.06 18.59
CA LEU A 191 -11.65 0.88 19.36
C LEU A 191 -11.52 1.47 20.78
N LEU A 192 -10.41 1.21 21.48
CA LEU A 192 -10.13 1.78 22.80
C LEU A 192 -10.10 3.31 22.78
N TRP A 193 -9.64 3.90 21.67
CA TRP A 193 -9.68 5.35 21.48
C TRP A 193 -11.12 5.86 21.23
N ALA A 194 -11.93 5.10 20.50
CA ALA A 194 -13.25 5.52 20.05
C ALA A 194 -14.36 5.30 21.11
N LEU A 195 -14.27 4.23 21.91
CA LEU A 195 -15.27 3.85 22.92
C LEU A 195 -15.52 4.94 24.00
N PRO A 196 -14.51 5.66 24.52
CA PRO A 196 -14.75 6.73 25.48
C PRO A 196 -15.68 7.83 24.95
N SER A 197 -15.72 8.07 23.63
CA SER A 197 -16.67 9.02 23.01
C SER A 197 -18.12 8.58 23.16
N LEU A 198 -18.41 7.27 23.12
CA LEU A 198 -19.74 6.74 23.41
C LEU A 198 -20.06 6.86 24.90
N ALA A 199 -19.08 6.55 25.75
CA ALA A 199 -19.24 6.62 27.20
C ALA A 199 -19.43 8.05 27.71
N ALA A 200 -18.94 9.06 26.99
CA ALA A 200 -19.15 10.48 27.31
C ALA A 200 -20.64 10.87 27.36
N ALA A 201 -21.51 10.14 26.65
CA ALA A 201 -22.95 10.34 26.69
C ALA A 201 -23.60 9.76 27.96
N SER A 202 -22.88 8.92 28.71
CA SER A 202 -23.36 8.32 29.96
C SER A 202 -22.94 9.17 31.17
N SER A 203 -23.82 9.26 32.16
CA SER A 203 -23.56 9.98 33.41
C SER A 203 -22.44 9.38 34.27
N ALA A 204 -22.08 8.11 34.02
CA ALA A 204 -21.11 7.38 34.82
C ALA A 204 -19.65 7.73 34.49
N PHE A 205 -19.34 8.10 33.24
CA PHE A 205 -17.97 8.35 32.78
C PHE A 205 -17.67 9.85 32.60
N GLY A 206 -18.69 10.63 32.23
CA GLY A 206 -18.58 12.07 32.00
C GLY A 206 -17.60 12.44 30.87
N CYS A 207 -17.48 13.74 30.59
CA CYS A 207 -16.52 14.23 29.59
C CYS A 207 -15.07 14.04 30.03
N GLU A 208 -14.78 14.20 31.33
CA GLU A 208 -13.42 14.08 31.86
C GLU A 208 -12.87 12.66 31.71
N GLY A 209 -13.68 11.64 32.06
CA GLY A 209 -13.31 10.25 31.87
C GLY A 209 -13.09 9.92 30.39
N ALA A 210 -13.93 10.47 29.51
CA ALA A 210 -13.78 10.26 28.07
C ALA A 210 -12.45 10.82 27.52
N LEU A 211 -12.10 12.04 27.93
CA LEU A 211 -10.82 12.67 27.56
C LEU A 211 -9.62 11.88 28.09
N ILE A 212 -9.67 11.45 29.35
CA ILE A 212 -8.60 10.64 29.95
C ILE A 212 -8.44 9.32 29.19
N GLY A 213 -9.55 8.63 28.88
CA GLY A 213 -9.53 7.39 28.10
C GLY A 213 -8.90 7.58 26.71
N GLN A 214 -9.29 8.63 26.00
CA GLN A 214 -8.72 8.98 24.69
C GLN A 214 -7.24 9.33 24.76
N ALA A 215 -6.82 10.07 25.79
CA ALA A 215 -5.42 10.43 26.00
C ALA A 215 -4.57 9.18 26.24
N LEU A 216 -5.02 8.27 27.10
CA LEU A 216 -4.33 7.01 27.37
C LEU A 216 -4.22 6.13 26.11
N ALA A 217 -5.30 5.97 25.35
CA ALA A 217 -5.28 5.22 24.09
C ALA A 217 -4.31 5.85 23.06
N THR A 218 -4.29 7.18 22.97
CA THR A 218 -3.37 7.92 22.09
C THR A 218 -1.91 7.71 22.52
N MET A 219 -1.61 7.80 23.82
CA MET A 219 -0.28 7.55 24.36
C MET A 219 0.19 6.12 24.10
N LEU A 220 -0.68 5.12 24.27
CA LEU A 220 -0.37 3.73 23.92
C LEU A 220 -0.04 3.56 22.43
N ALA A 221 -0.79 4.24 21.55
CA ALA A 221 -0.52 4.22 20.12
C ALA A 221 0.85 4.83 19.81
N VAL A 222 1.16 5.99 20.39
CA VAL A 222 2.45 6.67 20.21
C VAL A 222 3.60 5.82 20.72
N VAL A 223 3.49 5.21 21.90
CA VAL A 223 4.53 4.32 22.45
C VAL A 223 4.76 3.12 21.53
N TRP A 224 3.69 2.54 20.98
CA TRP A 224 3.83 1.43 20.04
C TRP A 224 4.46 1.87 18.72
N ALA A 225 4.01 2.98 18.14
CA ALA A 225 4.60 3.55 16.94
C ALA A 225 6.08 3.90 17.13
N TRP A 226 6.43 4.48 18.28
CA TRP A 226 7.80 4.76 18.68
C TRP A 226 8.64 3.47 18.75
N ARG A 227 8.12 2.41 19.38
CA ARG A 227 8.81 1.11 19.45
C ARG A 227 9.06 0.50 18.08
N VAL A 228 8.11 0.66 17.15
CA VAL A 228 8.27 0.22 15.75
C VAL A 228 9.32 1.06 15.02
N ALA A 229 9.26 2.39 15.17
CA ALA A 229 10.18 3.31 14.49
C ALA A 229 11.61 3.28 15.06
N ALA A 230 11.76 3.02 16.35
CA ALA A 230 13.04 2.94 17.06
C ALA A 230 13.71 1.57 16.93
N ASP A 231 13.06 0.59 16.30
CA ASP A 231 13.68 -0.69 16.00
C ASP A 231 14.94 -0.43 15.14
N PRO A 232 16.15 -0.77 15.63
CA PRO A 232 17.41 -0.45 14.95
C PRO A 232 17.50 -1.14 13.58
N PHE A 233 16.65 -2.14 13.35
CA PHE A 233 16.55 -2.84 12.08
C PHE A 233 15.47 -2.26 11.16
N TYR A 234 14.72 -1.22 11.56
CA TYR A 234 13.70 -0.60 10.70
C TYR A 234 14.36 -0.09 9.40
N GLU A 235 15.33 0.81 9.49
CA GLU A 235 16.00 1.37 8.31
C GLU A 235 16.91 0.35 7.58
N PRO A 236 17.75 -0.47 8.27
CA PRO A 236 18.55 -1.49 7.60
C PRO A 236 17.73 -2.57 6.88
N ARG A 237 16.62 -3.05 7.46
CA ARG A 237 15.74 -4.02 6.77
C ARG A 237 15.16 -3.42 5.50
N GLN A 238 14.81 -2.13 5.53
CA GLN A 238 14.30 -1.44 4.35
C GLN A 238 15.35 -1.30 3.26
N ARG A 239 16.57 -0.90 3.64
CA ARG A 239 17.69 -0.80 2.70
C ARG A 239 18.04 -2.17 2.09
N ALA A 240 18.05 -3.23 2.90
CA ALA A 240 18.30 -4.59 2.42
C ALA A 240 17.21 -5.07 1.45
N ALA A 241 15.93 -4.98 1.84
CA ALA A 241 14.81 -5.39 0.99
C ALA A 241 14.79 -4.61 -0.34
N ARG A 242 15.18 -3.32 -0.31
CA ARG A 242 15.28 -2.51 -1.52
C ARG A 242 16.47 -2.90 -2.39
N ALA A 243 17.64 -3.17 -1.81
CA ALA A 243 18.80 -3.65 -2.55
C ALA A 243 18.48 -4.96 -3.27
N ASP A 244 17.78 -5.88 -2.60
CA ASP A 244 17.34 -7.14 -3.20
C ASP A 244 16.37 -6.91 -4.37
N ALA A 245 15.39 -6.01 -4.20
CA ALA A 245 14.45 -5.65 -5.27
C ALA A 245 15.13 -5.00 -6.48
N ILE A 246 16.12 -4.12 -6.25
CA ILE A 246 16.93 -3.51 -7.34
C ILE A 246 17.73 -4.60 -8.06
N ALA A 247 18.40 -5.48 -7.33
CA ALA A 247 19.19 -6.57 -7.91
C ALA A 247 18.32 -7.55 -8.71
N GLU A 248 17.08 -7.82 -8.26
CA GLU A 248 16.12 -8.61 -9.01
C GLU A 248 15.64 -7.90 -10.28
N ALA A 249 15.31 -6.61 -10.20
CA ALA A 249 14.91 -5.81 -11.36
C ALA A 249 16.02 -5.73 -12.42
N GLU A 250 17.27 -5.56 -12.01
CA GLU A 250 18.43 -5.57 -12.91
C GLU A 250 18.63 -6.94 -13.57
N ARG A 251 18.48 -8.04 -12.81
CA ARG A 251 18.54 -9.40 -13.38
C ARG A 251 17.44 -9.63 -14.41
N ALA A 252 16.20 -9.23 -14.11
CA ALA A 252 15.07 -9.33 -15.03
C ALA A 252 15.30 -8.50 -16.31
N ARG A 253 15.86 -7.30 -16.17
CA ARG A 253 16.22 -6.45 -17.32
C ARG A 253 17.28 -7.11 -18.21
N ARG A 254 18.36 -7.63 -17.62
CA ARG A 254 19.43 -8.33 -18.39
C ARG A 254 18.90 -9.55 -19.13
N LEU A 255 17.98 -10.30 -18.52
CA LEU A 255 17.33 -11.45 -19.17
C LEU A 255 16.52 -11.00 -20.39
N ARG A 256 15.72 -9.93 -20.28
CA ARG A 256 14.95 -9.39 -21.42
C ARG A 256 15.86 -8.87 -22.54
N GLU A 257 16.96 -8.21 -22.19
CA GLU A 257 17.97 -7.74 -23.16
C GLU A 257 18.63 -8.92 -23.88
N ALA A 258 18.94 -10.00 -23.17
CA ALA A 258 19.49 -11.23 -23.75
C ALA A 258 18.47 -11.96 -24.66
N GLU A 259 17.20 -12.04 -24.25
CA GLU A 259 16.13 -12.63 -25.06
C GLU A 259 15.87 -11.83 -26.34
N ALA A 260 15.91 -10.50 -26.26
CA ALA A 260 15.78 -9.61 -27.41
C ALA A 260 16.96 -9.76 -28.38
N ALA A 261 18.19 -9.82 -27.87
CA ALA A 261 19.39 -10.07 -28.69
C ALA A 261 19.31 -11.44 -29.41
N ALA A 262 18.93 -12.50 -28.69
CA ALA A 262 18.76 -13.82 -29.27
C ALA A 262 17.63 -13.88 -30.31
N ALA A 263 16.56 -13.08 -30.14
CA ALA A 263 15.50 -12.94 -31.14
C ALA A 263 16.00 -12.24 -32.41
N ALA A 264 16.78 -11.17 -32.28
CA ALA A 264 17.39 -10.46 -33.39
C ALA A 264 18.37 -11.36 -34.18
N ASP A 265 19.18 -12.16 -33.49
CA ASP A 265 20.10 -13.12 -34.13
C ASP A 265 19.34 -14.19 -34.93
N ARG A 266 18.21 -14.69 -34.40
CA ARG A 266 17.34 -15.65 -35.11
C ARG A 266 16.73 -15.03 -36.37
N GLU A 267 16.29 -13.78 -36.31
CA GLU A 267 15.73 -13.05 -37.45
C GLU A 267 16.81 -12.78 -38.53
N ALA A 268 18.02 -12.41 -38.11
CA ALA A 268 19.16 -12.23 -39.00
C ALA A 268 19.55 -13.55 -39.70
N ALA A 269 19.60 -14.66 -38.95
CA ALA A 269 19.88 -15.98 -39.49
C ALA A 269 18.79 -16.45 -40.49
N ALA A 270 17.52 -16.23 -40.17
CA ALA A 270 16.40 -16.54 -41.06
C ALA A 270 16.47 -15.71 -42.37
N SER A 271 16.80 -14.43 -42.26
CA SER A 271 16.98 -13.53 -43.41
C SER A 271 18.14 -13.97 -44.31
N ALA A 272 19.28 -14.36 -43.71
CA ALA A 272 20.43 -14.87 -44.45
C ALA A 272 20.13 -16.20 -45.15
N ALA A 273 19.40 -17.11 -44.50
CA ALA A 273 18.97 -18.37 -45.10
C ALA A 273 17.99 -18.14 -46.27
N GLY A 274 17.07 -17.19 -46.14
CA GLY A 274 16.15 -16.78 -47.20
C GLY A 274 16.88 -16.20 -48.43
N ALA A 275 17.91 -15.38 -48.20
CA ALA A 275 18.75 -14.84 -49.28
C ALA A 275 19.49 -15.93 -50.06
N ARG A 276 20.08 -16.93 -49.35
CA ARG A 276 20.76 -18.07 -50.00
C ARG A 276 19.81 -18.90 -50.88
N ARG A 277 18.57 -19.12 -50.43
CA ARG A 277 17.54 -19.82 -51.23
C ARG A 277 17.18 -19.07 -52.50
N ARG A 278 17.07 -17.74 -52.46
CA ARG A 278 16.78 -16.92 -53.65
C ARG A 278 17.94 -16.88 -54.64
N GLY A 279 19.18 -16.80 -54.14
CA GLY A 279 20.37 -16.82 -55.00
C GLY A 279 20.59 -18.14 -55.75
N GLY A 280 20.18 -19.28 -55.16
CA GLY A 280 20.32 -20.59 -55.81
C GLY A 280 19.25 -20.95 -56.85
N ALA A 281 18.13 -20.22 -56.91
CA ALA A 281 17.03 -20.50 -57.86
C ALA A 281 17.14 -19.75 -59.19
N GLY A 282 18.25 -19.03 -59.41
CA GLY A 282 18.41 -18.07 -60.50
C GLY A 282 19.42 -18.43 -61.59
N GLN A 283 19.86 -19.69 -61.70
CA GLN A 283 20.48 -20.17 -62.94
C GLN A 283 19.43 -20.96 -63.72
N PRO A 284 18.59 -20.29 -64.53
CA PRO A 284 17.87 -21.00 -65.57
C PRO A 284 18.89 -21.62 -66.53
N GLU A 285 18.57 -22.84 -66.93
CA GLU A 285 19.25 -23.67 -67.92
C GLU A 285 19.35 -22.96 -69.28
N GLU A 286 20.21 -21.95 -69.41
CA GLU A 286 20.57 -21.33 -70.70
C GLU A 286 21.78 -22.02 -71.37
N GLU A 287 22.24 -23.16 -70.84
CA GLU A 287 23.39 -23.92 -71.34
C GLU A 287 22.99 -25.30 -71.92
N GLU A 288 21.84 -25.40 -72.61
CA GLU A 288 21.50 -26.59 -73.41
C GLU A 288 20.75 -26.25 -74.72
N ALA A 289 21.27 -25.27 -75.48
CA ALA A 289 20.81 -24.99 -76.84
C ALA A 289 21.95 -24.75 -77.85
N ALA A 290 23.14 -25.32 -77.60
CA ALA A 290 24.29 -25.25 -78.51
C ALA A 290 24.71 -26.66 -79.00
N ALA A 291 23.78 -27.43 -79.55
CA ALA A 291 24.14 -28.65 -80.29
C ALA A 291 23.11 -28.95 -81.38
N GLY A 292 23.44 -28.64 -82.64
CA GLY A 292 22.83 -29.30 -83.80
C GLY A 292 22.40 -28.40 -84.95
N ALA A 293 23.34 -28.01 -85.81
CA ALA A 293 23.04 -27.75 -87.23
C ALA A 293 24.24 -28.17 -88.11
N PRO A 294 24.15 -29.30 -88.85
CA PRO A 294 25.12 -29.65 -89.88
C PRO A 294 24.78 -28.92 -91.19
N GLY A 295 25.83 -28.59 -91.94
CA GLY A 295 25.79 -27.73 -93.10
C GLY A 295 24.96 -28.21 -94.30
N ALA A 296 24.66 -27.25 -95.17
CA ALA A 296 24.20 -27.48 -96.53
C ALA A 296 24.86 -26.44 -97.46
N ALA A 297 25.58 -26.99 -98.43
CA ALA A 297 26.03 -26.50 -99.73
C ALA A 297 25.56 -25.11 -100.25
N ALA A 298 26.50 -24.34 -100.82
CA ALA A 298 26.68 -24.14 -102.27
C ALA A 298 27.85 -23.18 -102.53
#